data_AF-A0A955BVC3-F1
#
_entry.id   AF-A0A955BVC3-F1
#
_cell.length_a   1.000
_cell.length_b   1.000
_cell.length_c   1.000
_cell.angle_alpha   90.00
_cell.angle_beta   90.00
_cell.angle_gamma   90.00
#
_symmetry.space_group_name_H-M   'P 1'
#
loop_
_entity.id
_entity.type
_entity.pdbx_description
1 polymer ?
#
loop_
_entity_poly.entity_id
_entity_poly.type
_entity_poly.pdbx_seq_one_letter_code
_entity_poly.pdbx_strand_id
1 'polypeptide(L)'
;MKGIRYASLIACALLVLGSASNSSAVVLVSDDFTVAGLTSDVNENLSNRQSGLLGSFTYTADGFGFDNNPTVHELGNTTVNVGQPGGASNGNYLLMDMSAYVLSDETIGQSIARGAPLTISFDMYVTGNPNGVEADQWGAFTLRAGGQGWPVADAGEFGMLMRNDGRIQMFQNSSTANPAWENLGYSTDSRWELTFSDTAGTGSAFSGNGSMLRMVNGANDETVTLNQLNSTGLRIGFRNFQALAMGVDNLLIDGVNRVQGDADGNGIVQTADFFLISNNFYSTPATVGAVNSGDVNWDGIVNEADFRDWRIGFGEDAADAFLASLSVPEPATAGMIALGCLVAAGAARRRR
;
A
#
# COMPACT_ATOMS: atom_id res chain seq x y z
N MET A 1 7.89 26.64 -61.01
CA MET A 1 8.85 26.12 -60.01
C MET A 1 8.48 26.68 -58.63
N LYS A 2 7.63 25.98 -57.90
CA LYS A 2 7.23 26.27 -56.51
C LYS A 2 7.46 24.97 -55.75
N GLY A 3 8.54 24.90 -54.97
CA GLY A 3 8.92 23.67 -54.29
C GLY A 3 9.63 23.99 -52.98
N ILE A 4 9.22 23.26 -51.94
CA ILE A 4 10.01 22.88 -50.77
C ILE A 4 10.32 24.03 -49.80
N ARG A 5 9.34 24.40 -48.95
CA ARG A 5 9.56 25.14 -47.68
C ARG A 5 8.54 24.79 -46.58
N TYR A 6 8.27 23.50 -46.35
CA TYR A 6 7.41 23.05 -45.22
C TYR A 6 7.95 21.81 -44.47
N ALA A 7 9.27 21.54 -44.53
CA ALA A 7 9.86 20.35 -43.89
C ALA A 7 10.57 20.61 -42.54
N SER A 8 10.66 21.86 -42.07
CA SER A 8 11.48 22.19 -40.88
C SER A 8 10.72 22.72 -39.66
N LEU A 9 9.39 22.71 -39.66
CA LEU A 9 8.58 23.09 -38.49
C LEU A 9 7.91 21.90 -37.77
N ILE A 10 8.07 20.67 -38.28
CA ILE A 10 7.53 19.44 -37.66
C ILE A 10 8.58 18.71 -36.80
N ALA A 11 9.86 19.11 -36.87
CA ALA A 11 10.95 18.45 -36.15
C ALA A 11 11.29 19.05 -34.76
N CYS A 12 10.57 20.07 -34.29
CA CYS A 12 10.82 20.71 -32.98
C CYS A 12 9.76 20.39 -31.91
N ALA A 13 8.78 19.52 -32.21
CA ALA A 13 7.71 19.16 -31.26
C ALA A 13 7.83 17.74 -30.68
N LEU A 14 8.86 16.97 -31.05
CA LEU A 14 8.92 15.54 -30.75
C LEU A 14 10.24 15.11 -30.11
N LEU A 15 10.66 15.82 -29.06
CA LEU A 15 11.68 15.30 -28.15
C LEU A 15 11.51 15.88 -26.74
N VAL A 16 10.26 15.97 -26.25
CA VAL A 16 10.05 15.87 -24.81
C VAL A 16 10.15 14.38 -24.52
N LEU A 17 11.39 13.89 -24.36
CA LEU A 17 11.64 12.62 -23.70
C LEU A 17 11.05 12.78 -22.30
N GLY A 18 9.81 12.29 -22.14
CA GLY A 18 9.13 12.26 -20.86
C GLY A 18 10.01 11.49 -19.90
N SER A 19 10.69 12.21 -19.01
CA SER A 19 11.14 11.62 -17.76
C SER A 19 9.87 11.18 -17.06
N ALA A 20 9.54 9.88 -17.14
CA ALA A 20 8.55 9.30 -16.27
C ALA A 20 8.95 9.69 -14.86
N SER A 21 8.18 10.58 -14.23
CA SER A 21 8.31 10.84 -12.82
C SER A 21 8.02 9.53 -12.14
N ASN A 22 9.07 8.86 -11.65
CA ASN A 22 8.89 7.73 -10.76
C ASN A 22 8.13 8.28 -9.57
N SER A 23 6.83 8.00 -9.50
CA SER A 23 6.04 8.36 -8.34
C SER A 23 6.69 7.66 -7.15
N SER A 24 7.12 8.45 -6.16
CA SER A 24 7.76 7.89 -4.97
C SER A 24 6.75 6.98 -4.29
N ALA A 25 7.20 5.82 -3.82
CA ALA A 25 6.39 5.02 -2.93
C ALA A 25 5.95 5.89 -1.73
N VAL A 26 4.68 5.78 -1.39
CA VAL A 26 4.08 6.45 -0.24
C VAL A 26 3.64 5.39 0.76
N VAL A 27 3.88 5.67 2.04
CA VAL A 27 3.39 4.84 3.15
C VAL A 27 1.87 4.92 3.20
N LEU A 28 1.23 3.84 2.82
CA LEU A 28 -0.21 3.70 2.86
C LEU A 28 -0.65 3.37 4.28
N VAL A 29 0.06 2.45 4.92
CA VAL A 29 -0.10 2.07 6.33
C VAL A 29 1.24 1.65 6.91
N SER A 30 1.53 2.06 8.13
CA SER A 30 2.53 1.42 8.98
C SER A 30 1.88 0.97 10.29
N ASP A 31 2.38 -0.09 10.92
CA ASP A 31 2.01 -0.53 12.27
C ASP A 31 3.24 -1.13 12.96
N ASP A 32 3.63 -0.57 14.10
CA ASP A 32 4.75 -1.07 14.93
C ASP A 32 4.29 -1.94 16.10
N PHE A 33 2.98 -2.23 16.19
CA PHE A 33 2.35 -3.05 17.22
C PHE A 33 2.72 -2.67 18.68
N THR A 34 3.21 -1.46 18.91
CA THR A 34 3.71 -1.04 20.21
C THR A 34 2.57 -0.59 21.13
N VAL A 35 2.53 -1.16 22.34
CA VAL A 35 1.53 -0.83 23.37
C VAL A 35 2.18 -0.64 24.74
N ALA A 36 1.51 0.08 25.65
CA ALA A 36 2.07 0.42 26.95
C ALA A 36 2.09 -0.75 27.96
N GLY A 37 1.33 -1.81 27.70
CA GLY A 37 1.24 -2.98 28.58
C GLY A 37 0.59 -4.17 27.88
N LEU A 38 0.66 -5.33 28.53
CA LEU A 38 0.10 -6.57 28.03
C LEU A 38 -1.41 -6.43 27.79
N THR A 39 -1.86 -6.73 26.58
CA THR A 39 -3.28 -6.73 26.22
C THR A 39 -3.56 -7.81 25.17
N SER A 40 -4.75 -8.39 25.21
CA SER A 40 -5.28 -9.24 24.14
C SER A 40 -6.11 -8.45 23.13
N ASP A 41 -6.35 -7.15 23.35
CA ASP A 41 -7.03 -6.32 22.36
C ASP A 41 -6.03 -5.94 21.25
N VAL A 42 -6.10 -6.65 20.13
CA VAL A 42 -5.28 -6.36 18.94
C VAL A 42 -5.52 -4.97 18.37
N ASN A 43 -6.57 -4.26 18.80
CA ASN A 43 -6.92 -2.89 18.39
C ASN A 43 -6.55 -1.83 19.44
N GLU A 44 -5.84 -2.20 20.51
CA GLU A 44 -5.40 -1.26 21.54
C GLU A 44 -4.53 -0.15 20.92
N ASN A 45 -4.92 1.11 21.14
CA ASN A 45 -4.09 2.28 20.82
C ASN A 45 -3.70 2.46 19.34
N LEU A 46 -4.55 2.01 18.40
CA LEU A 46 -4.33 2.10 16.95
C LEU A 46 -3.80 3.46 16.46
N SER A 47 -4.37 4.56 16.94
CA SER A 47 -3.99 5.92 16.48
C SER A 47 -2.55 6.31 16.80
N ASN A 48 -1.89 5.64 17.74
CA ASN A 48 -0.53 5.96 18.16
C ASN A 48 0.52 5.05 17.51
N ARG A 49 0.15 3.81 17.14
CA ARG A 49 1.05 2.84 16.51
C ARG A 49 0.93 2.80 14.98
N GLN A 50 -0.24 3.19 14.47
CA GLN A 50 -0.47 3.24 13.03
C GLN A 50 -0.31 4.64 12.47
N SER A 51 0.26 4.70 11.26
CA SER A 51 0.37 5.91 10.47
C SER A 51 0.19 5.58 8.99
N GLY A 52 0.12 6.59 8.12
CA GLY A 52 -0.04 6.41 6.68
C GLY A 52 -1.32 7.05 6.14
N LEU A 53 -1.45 7.04 4.81
CA LEU A 53 -2.53 7.72 4.11
C LEU A 53 -3.91 7.07 4.26
N LEU A 54 -3.97 5.75 4.47
CA LEU A 54 -5.25 5.03 4.55
C LEU A 54 -5.87 5.08 5.95
N GLY A 55 -5.22 5.75 6.90
CA GLY A 55 -5.66 5.81 8.28
C GLY A 55 -5.42 4.49 9.03
N SER A 56 -6.22 4.25 10.07
CA SER A 56 -6.04 3.09 10.95
C SER A 56 -6.77 1.86 10.44
N PHE A 57 -6.05 0.74 10.38
CA PHE A 57 -6.59 -0.59 10.13
C PHE A 57 -7.06 -1.20 11.45
N THR A 58 -8.32 -1.60 11.53
CA THR A 58 -8.76 -2.52 12.58
C THR A 58 -8.42 -3.95 12.21
N TYR A 59 -8.19 -4.75 13.24
CA TYR A 59 -7.92 -6.16 13.12
C TYR A 59 -9.03 -6.96 13.81
N THR A 60 -9.53 -7.96 13.10
CA THR A 60 -10.29 -9.06 13.69
C THR A 60 -9.30 -10.16 14.08
N ALA A 61 -9.26 -10.48 15.36
CA ALA A 61 -8.49 -11.62 15.87
C ALA A 61 -9.42 -12.72 16.35
N ASP A 62 -9.05 -13.96 16.06
CA ASP A 62 -9.76 -15.14 16.52
C ASP A 62 -8.78 -16.31 16.63
N GLY A 63 -9.16 -17.32 17.38
CA GLY A 63 -8.37 -18.50 17.60
C GLY A 63 -9.17 -19.51 18.40
N PHE A 64 -9.29 -20.70 17.83
CA PHE A 64 -9.63 -21.87 18.61
C PHE A 64 -8.37 -22.30 19.34
N GLY A 65 -8.19 -21.80 20.57
CA GLY A 65 -7.30 -22.47 21.49
C GLY A 65 -7.74 -23.93 21.59
N PHE A 66 -6.88 -24.86 21.19
CA PHE A 66 -6.98 -26.22 21.72
C PHE A 66 -6.95 -26.01 23.25
N ASP A 67 -8.04 -26.36 23.95
CA ASP A 67 -8.23 -26.22 25.41
C ASP A 67 -9.00 -24.98 25.95
N ASN A 68 -9.82 -24.30 25.14
CA ASN A 68 -10.65 -23.17 25.60
C ASN A 68 -9.86 -21.98 26.17
N ASN A 69 -8.59 -21.81 25.80
CA ASN A 69 -7.81 -20.63 26.18
C ASN A 69 -8.18 -19.46 25.26
N PRO A 70 -8.81 -18.38 25.76
CA PRO A 70 -9.24 -17.25 24.93
C PRO A 70 -8.10 -16.29 24.55
N THR A 71 -6.94 -16.37 25.20
CA THR A 71 -5.80 -15.47 24.94
C THR A 71 -4.78 -16.17 24.05
N VAL A 72 -5.05 -16.14 22.75
CA VAL A 72 -4.16 -16.72 21.73
C VAL A 72 -3.38 -15.64 20.95
N HIS A 73 -3.74 -14.37 21.12
CA HIS A 73 -3.03 -13.22 20.55
C HIS A 73 -2.81 -12.15 21.62
N GLU A 74 -1.64 -11.55 21.63
CA GLU A 74 -1.26 -10.56 22.64
C GLU A 74 -0.35 -9.48 22.05
N LEU A 75 -0.45 -8.28 22.59
CA LEU A 75 0.47 -7.18 22.36
C LEU A 75 1.15 -6.81 23.68
N GLY A 76 2.39 -6.35 23.64
CA GLY A 76 3.11 -5.95 24.86
C GLY A 76 3.60 -7.13 25.70
N ASN A 77 3.64 -8.36 25.16
CA ASN A 77 4.10 -9.53 25.89
C ASN A 77 5.63 -9.51 26.05
N THR A 78 6.09 -9.28 27.29
CA THR A 78 7.52 -9.26 27.64
C THR A 78 8.01 -10.56 28.31
N THR A 79 7.27 -11.65 28.18
CA THR A 79 7.54 -12.93 28.85
C THR A 79 7.84 -14.06 27.87
N VAL A 80 7.30 -13.97 26.65
CA VAL A 80 7.52 -14.95 25.59
C VAL A 80 8.61 -14.43 24.65
N ASN A 81 9.58 -15.30 24.36
CA ASN A 81 10.59 -15.04 23.34
C ASN A 81 10.18 -15.77 22.06
N VAL A 82 9.93 -15.02 21.00
CA VAL A 82 9.67 -15.52 19.65
C VAL A 82 10.88 -15.37 18.72
N GLY A 83 12.02 -14.90 19.24
CA GLY A 83 13.22 -14.58 18.45
C GLY A 83 13.28 -13.11 18.02
N GLN A 84 12.41 -12.27 18.56
CA GLN A 84 12.38 -10.83 18.28
C GLN A 84 13.66 -10.11 18.76
N PRO A 85 14.08 -9.01 18.10
CA PRO A 85 15.17 -8.17 18.58
C PRO A 85 14.95 -7.71 20.02
N GLY A 86 15.95 -7.87 20.88
CA GLY A 86 15.84 -7.60 22.32
C GLY A 86 15.29 -8.77 23.16
N GLY A 87 14.94 -9.89 22.53
CA GLY A 87 14.45 -11.11 23.20
C GLY A 87 13.14 -10.89 23.95
N ALA A 88 12.82 -11.79 24.89
CA ALA A 88 11.57 -11.76 25.65
C ALA A 88 11.26 -10.40 26.29
N SER A 89 12.25 -9.60 26.68
CA SER A 89 12.00 -8.28 27.28
C SER A 89 11.42 -7.24 26.32
N ASN A 90 11.52 -7.45 25.01
CA ASN A 90 10.86 -6.58 24.03
C ASN A 90 9.45 -7.12 23.77
N GLY A 91 8.43 -6.33 24.10
CA GLY A 91 7.01 -6.62 23.89
C GLY A 91 6.37 -5.89 22.71
N ASN A 92 7.16 -5.15 21.92
CA ASN A 92 6.69 -4.36 20.78
C ASN A 92 6.51 -5.27 19.56
N TYR A 93 5.55 -6.17 19.63
CA TYR A 93 5.17 -7.08 18.54
C TYR A 93 3.80 -7.68 18.85
N LEU A 94 3.12 -8.14 17.81
CA LEU A 94 1.94 -8.98 17.90
C LEU A 94 2.35 -10.44 18.11
N LEU A 95 2.14 -10.96 19.32
CA LEU A 95 2.31 -12.37 19.65
C LEU A 95 1.07 -13.17 19.20
N MET A 96 1.29 -14.34 18.64
CA MET A 96 0.28 -15.34 18.27
C MET A 96 0.72 -16.74 18.75
N ASP A 97 -0.12 -17.40 19.55
CA ASP A 97 0.10 -18.74 20.11
C ASP A 97 -1.00 -19.71 19.64
N MET A 98 -0.76 -21.02 19.74
CA MET A 98 -1.76 -22.10 19.66
C MET A 98 -2.76 -22.00 18.50
N SER A 99 -2.25 -21.73 17.28
CA SER A 99 -3.06 -21.56 16.06
C SER A 99 -3.83 -20.23 15.90
N ALA A 100 -3.51 -19.21 16.69
CA ALA A 100 -4.10 -17.87 16.59
C ALA A 100 -4.00 -17.27 15.19
N TYR A 101 -4.98 -16.45 14.82
CA TYR A 101 -4.91 -15.63 13.63
C TYR A 101 -5.40 -14.20 13.89
N VAL A 102 -4.86 -13.28 13.09
CA VAL A 102 -5.25 -11.87 13.04
C VAL A 102 -5.46 -11.49 11.58
N LEU A 103 -6.55 -10.78 11.28
CA LEU A 103 -6.92 -10.36 9.93
C LEU A 103 -7.27 -8.87 9.93
N SER A 104 -6.74 -8.11 8.99
CA SER A 104 -7.18 -6.72 8.77
C SER A 104 -8.64 -6.69 8.32
N ASP A 105 -9.42 -5.73 8.80
CA ASP A 105 -10.76 -5.49 8.27
C ASP A 105 -10.73 -4.72 6.95
N GLU A 106 -9.68 -3.91 6.78
CA GLU A 106 -9.48 -3.11 5.58
C GLU A 106 -9.10 -3.95 4.37
N THR A 107 -9.72 -3.60 3.25
CA THR A 107 -9.56 -4.31 1.99
C THR A 107 -8.42 -3.74 1.17
N ILE A 108 -7.41 -4.56 0.94
CA ILE A 108 -6.37 -4.40 -0.06
C ILE A 108 -6.89 -4.85 -1.43
N GLY A 109 -6.55 -4.10 -2.46
CA GLY A 109 -6.98 -4.38 -3.83
C GLY A 109 -6.56 -3.28 -4.79
N GLN A 110 -7.21 -3.22 -5.95
CA GLN A 110 -6.95 -2.21 -6.97
C GLN A 110 -7.07 -0.77 -6.45
N SER A 111 -7.99 -0.51 -5.51
CA SER A 111 -8.17 0.82 -4.93
C SER A 111 -6.92 1.34 -4.20
N ILE A 112 -6.09 0.43 -3.70
CA ILE A 112 -4.83 0.73 -3.02
C ILE A 112 -3.65 0.65 -4.00
N ALA A 113 -3.61 -0.38 -4.84
CA ALA A 113 -2.50 -0.66 -5.76
C ALA A 113 -2.72 -0.05 -7.16
N ARG A 114 -3.36 1.13 -7.23
CA ARG A 114 -3.87 1.85 -8.42
C ARG A 114 -2.95 1.83 -9.66
N GLY A 115 -2.97 0.74 -10.42
CA GLY A 115 -2.11 0.55 -11.59
C GLY A 115 -0.60 0.45 -11.28
N ALA A 116 -0.18 0.28 -10.02
CA ALA A 116 1.23 0.22 -9.63
C ALA A 116 1.54 -0.96 -8.71
N PRO A 117 2.81 -1.37 -8.57
CA PRO A 117 3.20 -2.38 -7.60
C PRO A 117 2.82 -1.99 -6.17
N LEU A 118 2.42 -2.99 -5.39
CA LEU A 118 2.14 -2.87 -3.95
C LEU A 118 3.24 -3.61 -3.19
N THR A 119 3.90 -2.93 -2.26
CA THR A 119 4.91 -3.54 -1.41
C THR A 119 4.37 -3.70 0.01
N ILE A 120 4.44 -4.91 0.55
CA ILE A 120 4.09 -5.22 1.94
C ILE A 120 5.34 -5.74 2.61
N SER A 121 5.80 -5.05 3.65
CA SER A 121 6.98 -5.41 4.40
C SER A 121 6.65 -5.58 5.88
N PHE A 122 7.22 -6.56 6.54
CA PHE A 122 6.96 -6.86 7.94
C PHE A 122 8.09 -7.70 8.51
N ASP A 123 8.25 -7.68 9.82
CA ASP A 123 9.05 -8.66 10.53
C ASP A 123 8.17 -9.81 11.00
N MET A 124 8.65 -11.03 10.80
CA MET A 124 7.98 -12.25 11.25
C MET A 124 8.98 -13.12 12.00
N TYR A 125 8.62 -13.48 13.23
CA TYR A 125 9.43 -14.30 14.12
C TYR A 125 8.68 -15.61 14.39
N VAL A 126 9.28 -16.76 14.12
CA VAL A 126 8.65 -18.06 14.37
C VAL A 126 9.54 -18.84 15.31
N THR A 127 9.01 -19.28 16.46
CA THR A 127 9.70 -20.25 17.31
C THR A 127 9.22 -21.65 17.04
N GLY A 128 10.15 -22.47 16.54
CA GLY A 128 9.99 -23.91 16.57
C GLY A 128 10.23 -24.45 17.97
N ASN A 129 9.69 -25.63 18.24
CA ASN A 129 9.99 -26.43 19.40
C ASN A 129 11.50 -26.72 19.40
N PRO A 130 12.27 -26.25 20.40
CA PRO A 130 13.72 -26.48 20.45
C PRO A 130 14.07 -27.97 20.55
N ASN A 131 13.12 -28.82 20.91
CA ASN A 131 13.28 -30.26 21.11
C ASN A 131 12.60 -31.12 20.01
N GLY A 132 11.94 -30.52 19.02
CA GLY A 132 10.99 -31.23 18.16
C GLY A 132 11.30 -31.15 16.67
N VAL A 133 11.49 -32.33 16.06
CA VAL A 133 11.50 -32.63 14.61
C VAL A 133 10.16 -32.34 13.91
N GLU A 134 9.27 -31.57 14.51
CA GLU A 134 7.91 -31.41 13.98
C GLU A 134 7.96 -30.58 12.70
N ALA A 135 7.70 -31.28 11.58
CA ALA A 135 7.66 -30.72 10.25
C ALA A 135 6.55 -29.66 10.07
N ASP A 136 5.71 -29.47 11.08
CA ASP A 136 4.40 -28.83 10.91
C ASP A 136 4.27 -27.49 11.63
N GLN A 137 5.36 -26.91 12.13
CA GLN A 137 5.34 -25.60 12.81
C GLN A 137 5.64 -24.47 11.83
N TRP A 138 4.65 -23.63 11.56
CA TRP A 138 4.71 -22.58 10.57
C TRP A 138 4.14 -21.26 11.09
N GLY A 139 4.79 -20.16 10.72
CA GLY A 139 4.15 -18.85 10.68
C GLY A 139 3.54 -18.61 9.30
N ALA A 140 2.42 -17.89 9.24
CA ALA A 140 1.72 -17.63 7.99
C ALA A 140 1.47 -16.15 7.76
N PHE A 141 1.65 -15.72 6.52
CA PHE A 141 1.16 -14.48 5.95
C PHE A 141 0.14 -14.81 4.85
N THR A 142 -0.94 -14.05 4.76
CA THR A 142 -1.94 -14.23 3.70
C THR A 142 -2.41 -12.89 3.15
N LEU A 143 -2.73 -12.88 1.87
CA LEU A 143 -3.49 -11.83 1.20
C LEU A 143 -4.74 -12.50 0.62
N ARG A 144 -5.92 -12.26 1.19
CA ARG A 144 -7.11 -13.08 0.90
C ARG A 144 -8.43 -12.33 0.84
N ALA A 145 -9.34 -12.77 -0.01
CA ALA A 145 -10.74 -12.38 0.08
C ALA A 145 -11.35 -12.81 1.44
N GLY A 146 -12.29 -12.03 1.99
CA GLY A 146 -12.93 -12.33 3.28
C GLY A 146 -13.45 -13.78 3.36
N GLY A 147 -13.04 -14.53 4.39
CA GLY A 147 -13.25 -15.98 4.48
C GLY A 147 -12.26 -16.67 5.42
N GLN A 148 -12.30 -18.00 5.49
CA GLN A 148 -11.61 -18.82 6.51
C GLN A 148 -10.10 -18.57 6.64
N GLY A 149 -9.61 -18.73 7.89
CA GLY A 149 -8.25 -18.60 8.41
C GLY A 149 -7.09 -19.31 7.70
N TRP A 150 -7.33 -20.15 6.69
CA TRP A 150 -6.40 -21.22 6.32
C TRP A 150 -5.49 -20.87 5.13
N PRO A 151 -4.16 -20.89 5.28
CA PRO A 151 -3.22 -20.56 4.20
C PRO A 151 -3.03 -21.68 3.16
N VAL A 152 -3.49 -22.91 3.40
CA VAL A 152 -3.15 -24.12 2.62
C VAL A 152 -4.30 -24.66 1.78
N ALA A 153 -5.55 -24.41 2.17
CA ALA A 153 -6.75 -24.77 1.41
C ALA A 153 -7.74 -23.60 1.51
N ASP A 154 -8.21 -23.12 0.36
CA ASP A 154 -9.15 -22.00 0.24
C ASP A 154 -8.61 -20.67 0.80
N ALA A 155 -7.29 -20.45 0.69
CA ALA A 155 -6.57 -19.25 1.14
C ALA A 155 -7.03 -17.92 0.50
N GLY A 156 -8.15 -17.93 -0.23
CA GLY A 156 -8.72 -16.79 -0.92
C GLY A 156 -7.94 -16.49 -2.19
N GLU A 157 -6.68 -16.08 -2.08
CA GLU A 157 -5.85 -15.69 -3.22
C GLU A 157 -4.37 -16.06 -3.04
N PHE A 158 -3.67 -15.51 -2.04
CA PHE A 158 -2.25 -15.78 -1.79
C PHE A 158 -1.95 -16.12 -0.33
N GLY A 159 -1.10 -17.12 -0.10
CA GLY A 159 -0.61 -17.50 1.22
C GLY A 159 0.87 -17.87 1.19
N MET A 160 1.57 -17.54 2.28
CA MET A 160 2.95 -17.90 2.51
C MET A 160 3.07 -18.50 3.91
N LEU A 161 3.72 -19.65 4.01
CA LEU A 161 4.14 -20.26 5.26
C LEU A 161 5.66 -20.12 5.39
N MET A 162 6.14 -19.85 6.60
CA MET A 162 7.55 -19.75 6.96
C MET A 162 7.85 -20.59 8.21
N ARG A 163 9.03 -21.19 8.25
CA ARG A 163 9.58 -21.88 9.43
C ARG A 163 10.74 -21.10 10.05
N ASN A 164 11.04 -21.45 11.29
CA ASN A 164 12.21 -20.94 12.01
C ASN A 164 13.57 -21.37 11.42
N ASP A 165 13.58 -22.37 10.54
CA ASP A 165 14.79 -22.85 9.84
C ASP A 165 14.94 -22.24 8.43
N GLY A 166 14.11 -21.25 8.09
CA GLY A 166 14.15 -20.55 6.81
C GLY A 166 13.43 -21.29 5.68
N ARG A 167 12.83 -22.47 5.89
CA ARG A 167 11.97 -23.07 4.86
C ARG A 167 10.70 -22.24 4.66
N ILE A 168 10.31 -22.10 3.40
CA ILE A 168 9.04 -21.48 3.03
C ILE A 168 8.17 -22.41 2.18
N GLN A 169 6.88 -22.11 2.19
CA GLN A 169 5.91 -22.71 1.27
C GLN A 169 4.90 -21.65 0.84
N MET A 170 4.59 -21.61 -0.45
CA MET A 170 3.66 -20.64 -1.00
C MET A 170 2.44 -21.32 -1.60
N PHE A 171 1.32 -20.62 -1.53
CA PHE A 171 0.02 -21.08 -2.01
C PHE A 171 -0.65 -19.98 -2.80
N GLN A 172 -1.35 -20.40 -3.85
CA GLN A 172 -2.27 -19.57 -4.58
C GLN A 172 -3.48 -20.37 -5.02
N ASN A 173 -4.68 -19.84 -4.81
CA ASN A 173 -5.95 -20.46 -5.23
C ASN A 173 -6.04 -21.95 -4.82
N SER A 174 -5.75 -22.23 -3.53
CA SER A 174 -5.75 -23.59 -2.95
C SER A 174 -4.73 -24.57 -3.56
N SER A 175 -3.78 -24.08 -4.35
CA SER A 175 -2.69 -24.86 -4.94
C SER A 175 -1.34 -24.35 -4.47
N THR A 176 -0.30 -25.18 -4.43
CA THR A 176 1.05 -24.69 -4.15
C THR A 176 1.56 -23.84 -5.29
N ALA A 177 2.01 -22.63 -4.99
CA ALA A 177 2.73 -21.82 -5.95
C ALA A 177 4.16 -22.36 -6.13
N ASN A 178 4.76 -22.12 -7.30
CA ASN A 178 6.12 -22.52 -7.62
C ASN A 178 7.08 -21.42 -7.10
N PRO A 179 8.13 -21.73 -6.32
CA PRO A 179 8.70 -23.05 -6.09
C PRO A 179 7.93 -23.93 -5.10
N ALA A 180 7.77 -25.21 -5.45
CA ALA A 180 6.98 -26.18 -4.69
C ALA A 180 7.58 -26.51 -3.30
N TRP A 181 6.73 -27.06 -2.41
CA TRP A 181 6.99 -27.56 -1.04
C TRP A 181 8.44 -27.52 -0.53
N GLU A 182 8.65 -26.76 0.56
CA GLU A 182 9.88 -26.77 1.36
C GLU A 182 11.16 -26.37 0.60
N ASN A 183 11.16 -25.19 -0.02
CA ASN A 183 12.41 -24.67 -0.56
C ASN A 183 13.37 -24.35 0.58
N LEU A 184 14.39 -25.18 0.70
CA LEU A 184 15.57 -24.94 1.52
C LEU A 184 16.37 -23.82 0.88
N GLY A 185 16.74 -22.80 1.65
CA GLY A 185 17.70 -21.78 1.21
C GLY A 185 17.33 -20.32 1.47
N TYR A 186 16.09 -20.04 1.88
CA TYR A 186 15.73 -18.69 2.33
C TYR A 186 16.45 -18.35 3.64
N SER A 187 16.58 -17.05 3.89
CA SER A 187 17.30 -16.56 5.06
C SER A 187 16.47 -16.87 6.31
N THR A 188 17.15 -16.93 7.45
CA THR A 188 16.48 -16.90 8.76
C THR A 188 16.25 -15.47 9.23
N ASP A 189 16.35 -14.51 8.31
CA ASP A 189 16.09 -13.11 8.58
C ASP A 189 14.60 -12.92 8.89
N SER A 190 14.28 -12.07 9.86
CA SER A 190 12.89 -11.82 10.23
C SER A 190 12.18 -10.94 9.24
N ARG A 191 12.92 -10.08 8.52
CA ARG A 191 12.34 -9.08 7.63
C ARG A 191 11.93 -9.69 6.30
N TRP A 192 10.67 -9.51 5.96
CA TRP A 192 10.10 -9.83 4.67
C TRP A 192 9.70 -8.56 3.95
N GLU A 193 9.93 -8.54 2.64
CA GLU A 193 9.38 -7.55 1.71
C GLU A 193 8.76 -8.31 0.54
N LEU A 194 7.45 -8.12 0.37
CA LEU A 194 6.62 -8.77 -0.64
C LEU A 194 6.10 -7.71 -1.60
N THR A 195 6.62 -7.67 -2.81
CA THR A 195 6.17 -6.74 -3.86
C THR A 195 5.26 -7.47 -4.85
N PHE A 196 3.99 -7.08 -4.88
CA PHE A 196 2.98 -7.58 -5.80
C PHE A 196 2.86 -6.63 -7.00
N SER A 197 3.13 -7.13 -8.20
CA SER A 197 2.99 -6.38 -9.46
C SER A 197 2.29 -7.19 -10.55
N ASP A 198 2.04 -6.58 -11.70
CA ASP A 198 1.76 -7.32 -12.93
C ASP A 198 2.97 -8.17 -13.38
N THR A 199 2.79 -9.03 -14.38
CA THR A 199 3.90 -9.86 -14.90
C THR A 199 5.02 -9.07 -15.58
N ALA A 200 4.80 -7.77 -15.87
CA ALA A 200 5.82 -6.87 -16.39
C ALA A 200 6.66 -6.22 -15.28
N GLY A 201 6.23 -6.33 -14.02
CA GLY A 201 6.92 -5.73 -12.86
C GLY A 201 6.62 -4.24 -12.66
N THR A 202 5.76 -3.66 -13.48
CA THR A 202 5.56 -2.20 -13.57
C THR A 202 4.18 -1.76 -13.13
N GLY A 203 3.20 -2.65 -13.20
CA GLY A 203 1.80 -2.37 -12.95
C GLY A 203 1.26 -3.06 -11.70
N SER A 204 -0.04 -2.91 -11.49
CA SER A 204 -0.73 -3.54 -10.37
C SER A 204 -0.89 -5.04 -10.58
N ALA A 205 -0.59 -5.83 -9.54
CA ALA A 205 -0.88 -7.27 -9.54
C ALA A 205 -2.36 -7.60 -9.72
N PHE A 206 -3.24 -6.62 -9.58
CA PHE A 206 -4.69 -6.81 -9.52
C PHE A 206 -5.39 -6.41 -10.83
N SER A 207 -4.64 -6.04 -11.87
CA SER A 207 -5.13 -5.39 -13.10
C SER A 207 -5.59 -6.35 -14.22
N GLY A 208 -5.63 -7.66 -14.01
CA GLY A 208 -6.02 -8.62 -15.05
C GLY A 208 -4.91 -8.98 -16.04
N ASN A 209 -3.72 -8.40 -15.92
CA ASN A 209 -2.55 -8.65 -16.78
C ASN A 209 -1.64 -9.78 -16.26
N GLY A 210 -2.18 -10.67 -15.42
CA GLY A 210 -1.41 -11.61 -14.63
C GLY A 210 -0.78 -10.94 -13.40
N SER A 211 -0.28 -11.77 -12.48
CA SER A 211 0.31 -11.30 -11.24
C SER A 211 1.71 -11.87 -11.07
N MET A 212 2.55 -11.10 -10.39
CA MET A 212 3.91 -11.48 -10.04
C MET A 212 4.14 -11.04 -8.60
N LEU A 213 4.88 -11.87 -7.87
CA LEU A 213 5.34 -11.57 -6.52
C LEU A 213 6.86 -11.59 -6.54
N ARG A 214 7.48 -10.48 -6.16
CA ARG A 214 8.89 -10.44 -5.77
C ARG A 214 9.00 -10.51 -4.26
N MET A 215 9.80 -11.43 -3.75
CA MET A 215 10.00 -11.64 -2.32
C MET A 215 11.46 -11.40 -1.97
N VAL A 216 11.68 -10.58 -0.95
CA VAL A 216 13.02 -10.30 -0.41
C VAL A 216 13.07 -10.71 1.05
N ASN A 217 14.08 -11.48 1.41
CA ASN A 217 14.36 -11.90 2.78
C ASN A 217 15.87 -12.12 2.98
N GLY A 218 16.51 -11.20 3.69
CA GLY A 218 17.97 -11.13 3.81
C GLY A 218 18.64 -10.99 2.44
N ALA A 219 19.49 -11.95 2.07
CA ALA A 219 20.18 -11.99 0.78
C ALA A 219 19.34 -12.61 -0.36
N ASN A 220 18.17 -13.17 -0.05
CA ASN A 220 17.29 -13.78 -1.05
C ASN A 220 16.40 -12.71 -1.68
N ASP A 221 16.31 -12.76 -3.01
CA ASP A 221 15.48 -11.88 -3.84
C ASP A 221 14.94 -12.74 -4.99
N GLU A 222 13.75 -13.28 -4.80
CA GLU A 222 13.13 -14.22 -5.74
C GLU A 222 11.85 -13.63 -6.34
N THR A 223 11.54 -14.06 -7.56
CA THR A 223 10.33 -13.65 -8.27
C THR A 223 9.51 -14.88 -8.64
N VAL A 224 8.23 -14.83 -8.32
CA VAL A 224 7.25 -15.90 -8.57
C VAL A 224 6.13 -15.35 -9.44
N THR A 225 5.88 -16.00 -10.58
CA THR A 225 4.68 -15.73 -11.37
C THR A 225 3.49 -16.40 -10.72
N LEU A 226 2.45 -15.62 -10.50
CA LEU A 226 1.19 -16.04 -9.92
C LEU A 226 0.10 -16.05 -11.01
N ASN A 227 -0.96 -16.83 -10.81
CA ASN A 227 -2.23 -16.56 -11.48
C ASN A 227 -2.72 -15.15 -11.13
N GLN A 228 -3.69 -14.64 -11.89
CA GLN A 228 -4.27 -13.34 -11.59
C GLN A 228 -4.87 -13.31 -10.18
N LEU A 229 -4.35 -12.42 -9.32
CA LEU A 229 -4.92 -12.11 -8.01
C LEU A 229 -6.22 -11.30 -8.18
N ASN A 230 -7.18 -11.55 -7.30
CA ASN A 230 -8.45 -10.82 -7.29
C ASN A 230 -8.25 -9.32 -6.99
N SER A 231 -9.07 -8.48 -7.62
CA SER A 231 -8.96 -7.03 -7.54
C SER A 231 -9.61 -6.40 -6.31
N THR A 232 -10.42 -7.15 -5.58
CA THR A 232 -11.22 -6.62 -4.47
C THR A 232 -11.25 -7.55 -3.27
N GLY A 233 -11.49 -6.96 -2.10
CA GLY A 233 -11.80 -7.70 -0.88
C GLY A 233 -10.61 -8.40 -0.22
N LEU A 234 -9.37 -8.17 -0.69
CA LEU A 234 -8.21 -8.83 -0.09
C LEU A 234 -7.90 -8.24 1.28
N ARG A 235 -7.45 -9.04 2.23
CA ARG A 235 -7.11 -8.61 3.58
C ARG A 235 -5.76 -9.20 3.94
N ILE A 236 -4.98 -8.48 4.71
CA ILE A 236 -3.75 -9.01 5.30
C ILE A 236 -4.14 -9.88 6.47
N GLY A 237 -3.65 -11.10 6.47
CA GLY A 237 -3.78 -12.02 7.59
C GLY A 237 -2.44 -12.53 8.04
N PHE A 238 -2.30 -12.69 9.35
CA PHE A 238 -1.23 -13.42 9.97
C PHE A 238 -1.81 -14.58 10.77
N ARG A 239 -1.10 -15.70 10.79
CA ARG A 239 -1.53 -16.87 11.57
C ARG A 239 -0.34 -17.69 12.06
N ASN A 240 -0.37 -18.07 13.33
CA ASN A 240 0.46 -19.15 13.81
C ASN A 240 -0.19 -20.48 13.37
N PHE A 241 0.57 -21.40 12.80
CA PHE A 241 0.11 -22.76 12.47
C PHE A 241 0.98 -23.79 13.20
N GLN A 242 0.46 -24.29 14.32
CA GLN A 242 1.09 -25.31 15.16
C GLN A 242 2.50 -24.95 15.70
N ALA A 243 3.00 -23.73 15.46
CA ALA A 243 4.20 -23.25 16.09
C ALA A 243 3.94 -22.95 17.56
N LEU A 244 4.99 -23.07 18.38
CA LEU A 244 4.89 -22.78 19.80
C LEU A 244 4.53 -21.31 20.02
N ALA A 245 5.08 -20.42 19.22
CA ALA A 245 4.68 -19.01 19.17
C ALA A 245 5.16 -18.36 17.86
N MET A 246 4.47 -17.31 17.46
CA MET A 246 4.86 -16.44 16.35
C MET A 246 4.73 -14.98 16.77
N GLY A 247 5.66 -14.14 16.33
CA GLY A 247 5.57 -12.69 16.45
C GLY A 247 5.48 -12.02 15.08
N VAL A 248 4.78 -10.90 15.00
CA VAL A 248 4.77 -10.00 13.84
C VAL A 248 5.03 -8.57 14.32
N ASP A 249 5.88 -7.84 13.60
CA ASP A 249 6.21 -6.44 13.91
C ASP A 249 6.49 -5.63 12.62
N ASN A 250 6.58 -4.30 12.75
CA ASN A 250 7.01 -3.36 11.72
C ASN A 250 6.30 -3.55 10.37
N LEU A 251 4.98 -3.76 10.41
CA LEU A 251 4.15 -3.86 9.21
C LEU A 251 4.20 -2.51 8.48
N LEU A 252 4.50 -2.57 7.20
CA LEU A 252 4.55 -1.44 6.30
C LEU A 252 3.89 -1.86 4.99
N ILE A 253 2.92 -1.07 4.55
CA ILE A 253 2.26 -1.20 3.27
C ILE A 253 2.59 0.05 2.49
N ASP A 254 3.38 -0.12 1.44
CA ASP A 254 3.81 0.94 0.55
C ASP A 254 3.20 0.73 -0.83
N GLY A 255 2.82 1.82 -1.46
CA GLY A 255 2.30 1.80 -2.81
C GLY A 255 2.42 3.15 -3.47
N VAL A 256 1.74 3.33 -4.58
CA VAL A 256 1.66 4.63 -5.24
C VAL A 256 0.36 5.30 -4.83
N ASN A 257 0.47 6.43 -4.13
CA ASN A 257 -0.69 7.29 -3.92
C ASN A 257 -1.03 8.00 -5.23
N ARG A 258 -1.92 7.42 -6.04
CA ARG A 258 -2.51 8.15 -7.16
C ARG A 258 -3.71 8.93 -6.68
N VAL A 259 -3.71 10.24 -6.94
CA VAL A 259 -4.88 11.08 -6.67
C VAL A 259 -6.03 10.63 -7.56
N GLN A 260 -7.26 10.58 -7.04
CA GLN A 260 -8.41 10.16 -7.86
C GLN A 260 -8.56 11.11 -9.04
N GLY A 261 -8.56 10.60 -10.27
CA GLY A 261 -8.65 11.44 -11.46
C GLY A 261 -7.32 11.81 -12.13
N ASP A 262 -6.19 11.42 -11.55
CA ASP A 262 -4.85 11.59 -12.11
C ASP A 262 -4.58 10.51 -13.17
N ALA A 263 -4.83 10.86 -14.44
CA ALA A 263 -4.75 9.94 -15.57
C ALA A 263 -3.33 9.77 -16.11
N ASP A 264 -2.48 10.78 -15.97
CA ASP A 264 -1.07 10.72 -16.35
C ASP A 264 -0.16 10.20 -15.22
N GLY A 265 -0.69 10.04 -14.00
CA GLY A 265 0.02 9.49 -12.86
C GLY A 265 1.09 10.41 -12.28
N ASN A 266 1.01 11.71 -12.53
CA ASN A 266 1.99 12.69 -12.05
C ASN A 266 1.75 13.13 -10.60
N GLY A 267 0.65 12.67 -9.97
CA GLY A 267 0.26 13.00 -8.60
C GLY A 267 -0.59 14.27 -8.45
N ILE A 268 -1.05 14.88 -9.54
CA ILE A 268 -1.86 16.11 -9.55
C ILE A 268 -3.02 15.94 -10.53
N VAL A 269 -4.23 16.37 -10.16
CA VAL A 269 -5.40 16.27 -11.05
C VAL A 269 -5.59 17.59 -11.78
N GLN A 270 -5.32 17.59 -13.09
CA GLN A 270 -5.28 18.81 -13.90
C GLN A 270 -5.93 18.61 -15.28
N THR A 271 -5.91 19.65 -16.12
CA THR A 271 -6.52 19.59 -17.45
C THR A 271 -5.82 18.61 -18.39
N ALA A 272 -4.55 18.28 -18.13
CA ALA A 272 -3.83 17.27 -18.90
C ALA A 272 -4.50 15.90 -18.80
N ASP A 273 -4.97 15.53 -17.60
CA ASP A 273 -5.68 14.27 -17.35
C ASP A 273 -7.00 14.20 -18.11
N PHE A 274 -7.75 15.31 -18.14
CA PHE A 274 -8.95 15.41 -18.97
C PHE A 274 -8.66 15.17 -20.45
N PHE A 275 -7.56 15.70 -20.98
CA PHE A 275 -7.20 15.45 -22.38
C PHE A 275 -6.87 13.98 -22.62
N LEU A 276 -6.24 13.28 -21.68
CA LEU A 276 -6.01 11.84 -21.80
C LEU A 276 -7.32 11.05 -21.79
N ILE A 277 -8.22 11.33 -20.85
CA ILE A 277 -9.54 10.68 -20.77
C ILE A 277 -10.35 10.95 -22.06
N SER A 278 -10.44 12.20 -22.49
CA SER A 278 -11.23 12.58 -23.68
C SER A 278 -10.65 12.04 -24.98
N ASN A 279 -9.32 11.99 -25.12
CA ASN A 279 -8.67 11.42 -26.31
C ASN A 279 -8.84 9.90 -26.41
N ASN A 280 -9.04 9.22 -25.29
CA ASN A 280 -9.22 7.78 -25.21
C ASN A 280 -10.68 7.36 -24.95
N PHE A 281 -11.64 8.28 -25.01
CA PHE A 281 -13.03 8.02 -24.63
C PHE A 281 -13.66 6.88 -25.46
N TYR A 282 -14.28 5.92 -24.76
CA TYR A 282 -14.77 4.63 -25.25
C TYR A 282 -13.73 3.73 -25.93
N SER A 283 -12.44 3.93 -25.66
CA SER A 283 -11.42 2.98 -26.11
C SER A 283 -11.50 1.68 -25.29
N THR A 284 -11.46 0.55 -25.98
CA THR A 284 -11.41 -0.80 -25.39
C THR A 284 -10.50 -1.73 -26.22
N PRO A 285 -9.68 -2.59 -25.61
CA PRO A 285 -9.31 -2.51 -24.20
C PRO A 285 -8.44 -1.28 -23.99
N ALA A 286 -8.77 -0.43 -23.01
CA ALA A 286 -7.72 0.38 -22.41
C ALA A 286 -6.75 -0.63 -21.77
N THR A 287 -5.45 -0.45 -21.94
CA THR A 287 -4.49 -1.28 -21.21
C THR A 287 -4.69 -1.00 -19.73
N VAL A 288 -5.39 -1.88 -19.01
CA VAL A 288 -5.70 -1.74 -17.59
C VAL A 288 -4.40 -1.46 -16.85
N GLY A 289 -4.33 -0.35 -16.13
CA GLY A 289 -3.15 0.03 -15.34
C GLY A 289 -2.07 0.79 -16.12
N ALA A 290 -2.23 1.00 -17.43
CA ALA A 290 -1.28 1.81 -18.17
C ALA A 290 -1.46 3.29 -17.81
N VAL A 291 -0.38 3.87 -17.28
CA VAL A 291 -0.22 5.31 -17.16
C VAL A 291 -0.46 5.96 -18.53
N ASN A 292 -1.24 7.04 -18.57
CA ASN A 292 -1.64 7.72 -19.82
C ASN A 292 -2.69 7.00 -20.69
N SER A 293 -3.39 6.00 -20.15
CA SER A 293 -4.51 5.36 -20.87
C SER A 293 -5.79 6.21 -20.87
N GLY A 294 -5.94 7.11 -19.91
CA GLY A 294 -7.22 7.80 -19.64
C GLY A 294 -8.20 6.96 -18.81
N ASP A 295 -7.85 5.71 -18.45
CA ASP A 295 -8.62 4.84 -17.56
C ASP A 295 -8.13 5.10 -16.12
N VAL A 296 -8.83 5.97 -15.40
CA VAL A 296 -8.46 6.45 -14.05
C VAL A 296 -9.16 5.68 -12.94
N ASN A 297 -10.09 4.78 -13.28
CA ASN A 297 -10.72 3.87 -12.33
C ASN A 297 -10.24 2.41 -12.50
N TRP A 298 -9.47 2.15 -13.54
CA TRP A 298 -8.85 0.86 -13.89
C TRP A 298 -9.85 -0.25 -14.18
N ASP A 299 -11.03 0.09 -14.70
CA ASP A 299 -12.05 -0.87 -15.12
C ASP A 299 -11.83 -1.47 -16.52
N GLY A 300 -10.81 -0.98 -17.24
CA GLY A 300 -10.44 -1.41 -18.59
C GLY A 300 -11.17 -0.73 -19.72
N ILE A 301 -12.01 0.27 -19.42
CA ILE A 301 -12.79 1.03 -20.40
C ILE A 301 -12.76 2.51 -20.02
N VAL A 302 -12.18 3.36 -20.86
CA VAL A 302 -12.27 4.81 -20.64
C VAL A 302 -13.68 5.30 -20.94
N ASN A 303 -14.45 5.73 -19.94
CA ASN A 303 -15.85 6.13 -20.08
C ASN A 303 -16.24 7.30 -19.17
N GLU A 304 -17.54 7.53 -18.98
CA GLU A 304 -18.07 8.60 -18.12
C GLU A 304 -17.67 8.46 -16.64
N ALA A 305 -17.38 7.24 -16.18
CA ALA A 305 -16.86 6.99 -14.84
C ALA A 305 -15.50 7.66 -14.65
N ASP A 306 -14.58 7.49 -15.60
CA ASP A 306 -13.26 8.12 -15.57
C ASP A 306 -13.34 9.64 -15.55
N PHE A 307 -14.20 10.20 -16.41
CA PHE A 307 -14.43 11.64 -16.45
C PHE A 307 -15.01 12.15 -15.12
N ARG A 308 -15.90 11.39 -14.49
CA ARG A 308 -16.46 11.75 -13.18
C ARG A 308 -15.40 11.71 -12.08
N ASP A 309 -14.51 10.72 -12.09
CA ASP A 309 -13.41 10.61 -11.13
C ASP A 309 -12.40 11.76 -11.30
N TRP A 310 -12.03 12.09 -12.54
CA TRP A 310 -11.27 13.31 -12.84
C TRP A 310 -11.93 14.57 -12.30
N ARG A 311 -13.24 14.74 -12.54
CA ARG A 311 -13.95 15.94 -12.08
C ARG A 311 -13.98 16.05 -10.56
N ILE A 312 -14.04 14.92 -9.85
CA ILE A 312 -13.98 14.90 -8.38
C ILE A 312 -12.61 15.40 -7.93
N GLY A 313 -11.52 14.80 -8.42
CA GLY A 313 -10.16 15.18 -8.02
C GLY A 313 -9.76 16.59 -8.44
N PHE A 314 -10.14 17.02 -9.65
CA PHE A 314 -9.83 18.36 -10.15
C PHE A 314 -10.42 19.46 -9.25
N GLY A 315 -11.54 19.19 -8.59
CA GLY A 315 -12.20 20.11 -7.67
C GLY A 315 -11.45 20.29 -6.33
N GLU A 316 -10.71 19.29 -5.88
CA GLU A 316 -9.94 19.33 -4.62
C GLU A 316 -8.70 20.22 -4.79
N ASP A 317 -7.91 19.98 -5.85
CA ASP A 317 -6.72 20.78 -6.16
C ASP A 317 -7.08 22.22 -6.59
N ALA A 318 -8.18 22.39 -7.35
CA ALA A 318 -8.62 23.72 -7.78
C ALA A 318 -9.14 24.56 -6.60
N ALA A 319 -9.74 23.96 -5.58
CA ALA A 319 -10.19 24.67 -4.39
C ALA A 319 -9.00 25.18 -3.58
N ASP A 320 -7.97 24.36 -3.38
CA ASP A 320 -6.76 24.76 -2.66
C ASP A 320 -5.92 25.77 -3.46
N ALA A 321 -5.79 25.60 -4.77
CA ALA A 321 -5.15 26.58 -5.64
C ALA A 321 -5.93 27.91 -5.68
N PHE A 322 -7.26 27.87 -5.67
CA PHE A 322 -8.09 29.06 -5.60
C PHE A 322 -7.93 29.77 -4.24
N LEU A 323 -7.99 29.05 -3.12
CA LEU A 323 -7.75 29.61 -1.79
C LEU A 323 -6.32 30.15 -1.63
N ALA A 324 -5.32 29.48 -2.19
CA ALA A 324 -3.94 29.97 -2.25
C ALA A 324 -3.81 31.22 -3.14
N SER A 325 -4.59 31.32 -4.23
CA SER A 325 -4.65 32.54 -5.05
C SER A 325 -5.36 33.71 -4.35
N LEU A 326 -6.22 33.42 -3.37
CA LEU A 326 -6.82 34.42 -2.49
C LEU A 326 -5.87 34.93 -1.41
N SER A 327 -4.68 34.34 -1.23
CA SER A 327 -3.55 35.05 -0.59
C SER A 327 -2.99 36.09 -1.58
N VAL A 328 -3.87 36.95 -2.07
CA VAL A 328 -3.50 38.19 -2.73
C VAL A 328 -2.76 38.98 -1.65
N PRO A 329 -1.47 39.30 -1.83
CA PRO A 329 -0.78 40.19 -0.91
C PRO A 329 -1.62 41.47 -0.82
N GLU A 330 -1.80 42.04 0.37
CA GLU A 330 -2.45 43.33 0.53
C GLU A 330 -1.43 44.51 0.57
N PRO A 331 -0.60 44.78 -0.47
CA PRO A 331 0.28 45.94 -0.44
C PRO A 331 -0.50 47.24 -0.69
N ALA A 332 -1.71 47.17 -1.26
CA ALA A 332 -2.53 48.34 -1.55
C ALA A 332 -3.33 48.83 -0.34
N THR A 333 -3.89 47.94 0.50
CA THR A 333 -4.70 48.34 1.65
C THR A 333 -3.85 49.00 2.72
N ALA A 334 -2.69 48.41 3.05
CA ALA A 334 -1.72 49.02 3.96
C ALA A 334 -1.19 50.36 3.40
N GLY A 335 -0.94 50.43 2.09
CA GLY A 335 -0.54 51.66 1.41
C GLY A 335 -1.60 52.77 1.48
N MET A 336 -2.87 52.45 1.24
CA MET A 336 -3.98 53.42 1.27
C MET A 336 -4.32 53.88 2.69
N ILE A 337 -4.20 53.01 3.70
CA ILE A 337 -4.35 53.40 5.11
C ILE A 337 -3.22 54.34 5.51
N ALA A 338 -1.96 54.01 5.17
CA ALA A 338 -0.82 54.88 5.44
C ALA A 338 -0.97 56.25 4.74
N LEU A 339 -1.38 56.25 3.47
CA LEU A 339 -1.62 57.48 2.71
C LEU A 339 -2.77 58.30 3.31
N GLY A 340 -3.87 57.65 3.71
CA GLY A 340 -5.00 58.28 4.39
C GLY A 340 -4.59 58.92 5.72
N CYS A 341 -3.77 58.22 6.53
CA CYS A 341 -3.22 58.76 7.77
C CYS A 341 -2.32 59.98 7.52
N LEU A 342 -1.49 59.97 6.46
CA LEU A 342 -0.64 61.10 6.09
C LEU A 342 -1.46 62.31 5.63
N VAL A 343 -2.51 62.11 4.84
CA VAL A 343 -3.40 63.20 4.39
C VAL A 343 -4.18 63.79 5.57
N ALA A 344 -4.72 62.94 6.46
CA ALA A 344 -5.43 63.39 7.65
C ALA A 344 -4.52 64.19 8.60
N ALA A 345 -3.29 63.72 8.82
CA ALA A 345 -2.29 64.43 9.61
C ALA A 345 -1.91 65.79 9.00
N GLY A 346 -1.77 65.86 7.67
CA GLY A 346 -1.50 67.11 6.95
C GLY A 346 -2.65 68.12 7.05
N ALA A 347 -3.90 67.67 6.91
CA ALA A 347 -5.08 68.52 7.01
C ALA A 347 -5.29 69.08 8.43
N ALA A 348 -5.02 68.27 9.47
CA ALA A 348 -5.12 68.71 10.87
C ALA A 348 -4.11 69.83 11.21
N ARG A 349 -2.91 69.81 10.60
CA ARG A 349 -1.86 70.81 10.85
C ARG A 349 -2.17 72.18 10.26
N ARG A 350 -3.01 72.28 9.21
CA ARG A 350 -3.42 73.57 8.60
C ARG A 350 -4.50 74.33 9.37
N ARG A 351 -5.18 73.69 10.34
CA ARG A 351 -6.27 74.32 11.11
C ARG A 351 -5.83 74.89 12.47
N ARG A 352 -4.55 74.77 12.82
CA ARG A 352 -3.94 75.41 13.99
C ARG A 352 -3.07 76.57 13.53
#